data_AF-A0A3D3IBJ9-F1
#
_entry.id   AF-A0A3D3IBJ9-F1
#
_cell.length_a   1.000
_cell.length_b   1.000
_cell.length_c   1.000
_cell.angle_alpha   90.00
_cell.angle_beta   90.00
_cell.angle_gamma   90.00
#
_symmetry.space_group_name_H-M   'P 1'
#
loop_
_entity.id
_entity.type
_entity.pdbx_description
1 polymer ?
#
loop_
_entity_poly.entity_id
_entity_poly.type
_entity_poly.pdbx_seq_one_letter_code
_entity_poly.pdbx_strand_id
1 'polypeptide(L)'
;GRKYIMMMGLIFAVVAYRPIYKSMYALTDVTTKTEVSAEQIIDSEKEGWFNVKKSYSDGSSLTEKVNSATGVASERQITLGSSPYWYMIILVAIQVIFVTMVYGPIAAFLVELFPTRIRYTSMSLPYHIGNGIFGGLTPFLATSLYEMSKTEATPDGDPFAGLWYPIAVAAICFVIGMIFLKNKTRGEVLDDIN
;
A
#
# COMPACT_ATOMS: atom_id res chain seq x y z
N GLY A 1 16.71 -10.94 18.14
CA GLY A 1 17.82 -10.48 17.28
C GLY A 1 17.27 -9.71 16.09
N ARG A 2 17.98 -8.67 15.62
CA ARG A 2 17.54 -7.73 14.57
C ARG A 2 17.09 -8.42 13.26
N LYS A 3 17.75 -9.51 12.86
CA LYS A 3 17.35 -10.34 11.71
C LYS A 3 15.91 -10.85 11.85
N TYR A 4 15.58 -11.45 12.98
CA TYR A 4 14.25 -12.05 13.19
C TYR A 4 13.13 -11.01 13.15
N ILE A 5 13.35 -9.83 13.74
CA ILE A 5 12.34 -8.75 13.68
C ILE A 5 12.07 -8.33 12.23
N MET A 6 13.13 -8.16 11.44
CA MET A 6 13.02 -7.83 10.02
C MET A 6 12.33 -8.92 9.20
N MET A 7 12.70 -10.19 9.41
CA MET A 7 12.10 -11.31 8.67
C MET A 7 10.64 -11.53 9.05
N MET A 8 10.28 -11.35 10.33
CA MET A 8 8.89 -11.39 10.79
C MET A 8 8.04 -10.28 10.14
N GLY A 9 8.57 -9.07 10.01
CA GLY A 9 7.90 -7.98 9.31
C GLY A 9 7.60 -8.32 7.84
N LEU A 10 8.57 -8.90 7.13
CA LEU A 10 8.42 -9.29 5.73
C LEU A 10 7.40 -10.42 5.54
N ILE A 11 7.44 -11.49 6.35
CA ILE A 11 6.49 -12.60 6.21
C ILE A 11 5.07 -12.17 6.57
N PHE A 12 4.90 -11.32 7.59
CA PHE A 12 3.60 -10.75 7.91
C PHE A 12 3.07 -9.88 6.78
N ALA A 13 3.90 -9.06 6.15
CA ALA A 13 3.49 -8.30 4.98
C ALA A 13 3.04 -9.21 3.83
N VAL A 14 3.81 -10.26 3.50
CA VAL A 14 3.49 -11.21 2.41
C VAL A 14 2.14 -11.90 2.64
N VAL A 15 1.85 -12.33 3.87
CA VAL A 15 0.63 -13.08 4.19
C VAL A 15 -0.57 -12.15 4.43
N ALA A 16 -0.37 -11.02 5.12
CA ALA A 16 -1.45 -10.17 5.60
C ALA A 16 -1.86 -9.06 4.62
N TYR A 17 -1.03 -8.69 3.64
CA TYR A 17 -1.38 -7.61 2.70
C TYR A 17 -2.69 -7.90 1.96
N ARG A 18 -2.82 -9.05 1.31
CA ARG A 18 -4.04 -9.37 0.55
C ARG A 18 -5.33 -9.32 1.38
N PRO A 19 -5.45 -9.95 2.57
CA PRO A 19 -6.67 -9.85 3.38
C PRO A 19 -6.91 -8.44 3.94
N ILE A 20 -5.86 -7.68 4.27
CA ILE A 20 -6.00 -6.29 4.72
C ILE A 20 -6.59 -5.43 3.61
N TYR A 21 -6.04 -5.48 2.40
CA TYR A 21 -6.55 -4.70 1.26
C TYR A 21 -7.96 -5.12 0.86
N LYS A 22 -8.31 -6.41 0.94
CA LYS A 22 -9.69 -6.87 0.77
C LYS A 22 -10.64 -6.27 1.81
N SER A 23 -10.20 -6.20 3.07
CA SER A 23 -10.98 -5.61 4.15
C SER A 23 -11.17 -4.11 3.95
N MET A 24 -10.12 -3.39 3.51
CA MET A 24 -10.20 -1.97 3.17
C MET A 24 -11.16 -1.72 2.00
N TYR A 25 -11.08 -2.54 0.95
CA TYR A 25 -11.95 -2.43 -0.22
C TYR A 25 -13.42 -2.68 0.14
N ALA A 26 -13.70 -3.68 0.97
CA ALA A 26 -15.06 -3.99 1.41
C ALA A 26 -15.70 -2.83 2.20
N LEU A 27 -14.93 -2.01 2.93
CA LEU A 27 -15.45 -0.83 3.62
C LEU A 27 -15.85 0.29 2.66
N THR A 28 -15.19 0.35 1.50
CA THR A 28 -15.44 1.36 0.47
C THR A 28 -16.47 0.91 -0.56
N ASP A 29 -16.81 -0.37 -0.61
CA ASP A 29 -17.78 -0.89 -1.57
C ASP A 29 -19.18 -0.37 -1.23
N VAL A 30 -19.73 0.44 -2.13
CA VAL A 30 -21.06 1.04 -2.00
C VAL A 30 -22.18 0.10 -2.45
N THR A 31 -21.86 -0.97 -3.18
CA THR A 31 -22.85 -1.93 -3.71
C THR A 31 -23.51 -2.77 -2.61
N THR A 32 -22.80 -2.95 -1.50
CA THR A 32 -23.29 -3.69 -0.32
C THR A 32 -24.01 -2.80 0.68
N LYS A 33 -24.03 -1.48 0.46
CA LYS A 33 -24.57 -0.51 1.41
C LYS A 33 -26.00 -0.11 1.04
N THR A 34 -26.88 -0.13 2.04
CA THR A 34 -28.25 0.33 1.86
C THR A 34 -28.30 1.86 1.83
N GLU A 35 -28.81 2.41 0.73
CA GLU A 35 -29.03 3.85 0.56
C GLU A 35 -30.12 4.34 1.53
N VAL A 36 -29.85 5.41 2.27
CA VAL A 36 -30.78 5.96 3.29
C VAL A 36 -31.35 7.31 2.87
N SER A 37 -30.80 7.94 1.83
CA SER A 37 -31.32 9.20 1.31
C SER A 37 -31.34 9.20 -0.21
N ALA A 38 -32.38 9.80 -0.79
CA ALA A 38 -32.45 10.16 -2.19
C ALA A 38 -31.24 11.03 -2.59
N GLU A 39 -30.78 10.89 -3.84
CA GLU A 39 -29.70 11.66 -4.44
C GLU A 39 -29.91 13.16 -4.21
N GLN A 40 -28.89 13.82 -3.64
CA GLN A 40 -28.90 15.27 -3.45
C GLN A 40 -27.85 15.91 -4.36
N ILE A 41 -28.29 16.82 -5.24
CA ILE A 41 -27.38 17.68 -6.00
C ILE A 41 -26.85 18.74 -5.01
N ILE A 42 -25.55 18.72 -4.74
CA ILE A 42 -24.92 19.56 -3.71
C ILE A 42 -24.57 20.94 -4.26
N ASP A 43 -24.19 21.02 -5.54
CA ASP A 43 -23.71 22.24 -6.18
C ASP A 43 -24.51 22.58 -7.43
N SER A 44 -24.75 23.89 -7.63
CA SER A 44 -25.23 24.42 -8.90
C SER A 44 -24.24 24.11 -10.02
N GLU A 45 -24.77 23.72 -11.18
CA GLU A 45 -24.01 23.40 -12.39
C GLU A 45 -22.94 24.47 -12.68
N LYS A 46 -21.67 24.07 -12.68
CA LYS A 46 -20.54 24.94 -12.99
C LYS A 46 -19.71 24.31 -14.09
N GLU A 47 -19.62 25.01 -15.23
CA GLU A 47 -18.91 24.54 -16.43
C GLU A 47 -19.40 23.18 -16.95
N GLY A 48 -20.70 22.89 -16.83
CA GLY A 48 -21.28 21.63 -17.29
C GLY A 48 -20.98 20.44 -16.37
N TRP A 49 -20.62 20.68 -15.10
CA TRP A 49 -20.46 19.64 -14.08
C TRP A 49 -21.28 19.97 -12.83
N PHE A 50 -21.83 18.95 -12.18
CA PHE A 50 -22.49 19.05 -10.88
C PHE A 50 -22.11 17.89 -9.96
N ASN A 51 -22.13 18.12 -8.64
CA ASN A 51 -21.79 17.11 -7.64
C ASN A 51 -23.06 16.47 -7.07
N VAL A 52 -23.17 15.15 -7.13
CA VAL A 52 -24.28 14.35 -6.59
C VAL A 52 -23.81 13.64 -5.32
N LYS A 53 -24.52 13.82 -4.21
CA LYS A 53 -24.31 13.07 -2.96
C LYS A 53 -25.28 11.92 -2.84
N LYS A 54 -24.77 10.73 -2.52
CA LYS A 54 -25.53 9.60 -1.99
C LYS A 54 -25.10 9.35 -0.55
N SER A 55 -26.06 9.25 0.36
CA SER A 55 -25.77 8.98 1.78
C SER A 55 -26.26 7.59 2.17
N TYR A 56 -25.42 6.84 2.87
CA TYR A 56 -25.66 5.45 3.24
C TYR A 56 -25.95 5.28 4.74
N SER A 57 -26.55 4.14 5.09
CA SER A 57 -26.97 3.78 6.45
C SER A 57 -25.85 3.73 7.50
N ASP A 58 -24.62 3.55 7.06
CA ASP A 58 -23.41 3.50 7.90
C ASP A 58 -22.82 4.89 8.20
N GLY A 59 -23.47 5.96 7.73
CA GLY A 59 -22.98 7.34 7.84
C GLY A 59 -21.92 7.69 6.80
N SER A 60 -21.61 6.79 5.85
CA SER A 60 -20.75 7.09 4.71
C SER A 60 -21.50 7.90 3.66
N SER A 61 -20.80 8.74 2.90
CA SER A 61 -21.38 9.43 1.75
C SER A 61 -20.49 9.35 0.50
N LEU A 62 -21.12 9.05 -0.63
CA LEU A 62 -20.49 9.06 -1.95
C LEU A 62 -20.81 10.39 -2.61
N THR A 63 -19.79 11.12 -3.02
CA THR A 63 -19.91 12.32 -3.86
C THR A 63 -19.41 11.96 -5.25
N GLU A 64 -20.27 12.08 -6.25
CA GLU A 64 -19.94 11.86 -7.66
C GLU A 64 -19.96 13.18 -8.42
N LYS A 65 -18.90 13.48 -9.16
CA LYS A 65 -18.85 14.64 -10.07
C LYS A 65 -19.36 14.21 -11.45
N VAL A 66 -20.54 14.67 -11.83
CA VAL A 66 -21.27 14.23 -13.03
C VAL A 66 -21.26 15.32 -14.09
N ASN A 67 -21.01 14.94 -15.34
CA ASN A 67 -21.09 15.85 -16.48
C ASN A 67 -22.56 16.07 -16.88
N SER A 68 -22.96 17.33 -17.02
CA SER A 68 -24.31 17.77 -17.40
C SER A 68 -24.70 17.39 -18.83
N ALA A 69 -23.74 17.29 -19.75
CA ALA A 69 -23.99 16.96 -21.16
C ALA A 69 -24.02 15.46 -21.46
N THR A 70 -23.25 14.64 -20.73
CA THR A 70 -23.12 13.19 -21.00
C THR A 70 -23.68 12.29 -19.89
N GLY A 71 -23.97 12.84 -18.71
CA GLY A 71 -24.37 12.06 -17.54
C GLY A 71 -23.25 11.16 -16.97
N VAL A 72 -22.02 11.29 -17.47
CA VAL A 72 -20.88 10.44 -17.07
C VAL A 72 -20.21 11.04 -15.83
N ALA A 73 -20.03 10.20 -14.80
CA ALA A 73 -19.29 10.55 -13.59
C ALA A 73 -17.77 10.50 -13.86
N SER A 74 -17.06 11.58 -13.55
CA SER A 74 -15.61 11.68 -13.73
C SER A 74 -14.82 11.38 -12.46
N GLU A 75 -15.42 11.60 -11.28
CA GLU A 75 -14.75 11.43 -9.99
C GLU A 75 -15.74 10.89 -8.98
N ARG A 76 -15.31 9.86 -8.23
CA ARG A 76 -16.10 9.22 -7.18
C ARG A 76 -15.32 9.33 -5.88
N GLN A 77 -15.81 10.13 -4.95
CA GLN A 77 -15.23 10.28 -3.63
C GLN A 77 -16.14 9.62 -2.58
N ILE A 78 -15.61 8.62 -1.86
CA ILE A 78 -16.32 8.01 -0.74
C ILE A 78 -15.76 8.57 0.55
N THR A 79 -16.62 9.17 1.34
CA THR A 79 -16.34 9.59 2.72
C THR A 79 -16.91 8.55 3.66
N LEU A 80 -16.08 7.96 4.51
CA LEU A 80 -16.50 6.91 5.43
C LEU A 80 -17.17 7.51 6.68
N GLY A 81 -18.21 6.85 7.18
CA GLY A 81 -18.79 7.13 8.49
C GLY A 81 -17.79 6.86 9.63
N SER A 82 -18.15 7.26 10.86
CA SER A 82 -17.24 7.22 12.02
C SER A 82 -16.71 5.81 12.34
N SER A 83 -17.57 4.79 12.32
CA SER A 83 -17.19 3.38 12.57
C SER A 83 -16.23 2.80 11.52
N PRO A 84 -16.57 2.79 10.20
CA PRO A 84 -15.67 2.28 9.18
C PRO A 84 -14.38 3.11 9.03
N TYR A 85 -14.42 4.40 9.35
CA TYR A 85 -13.24 5.27 9.38
C TYR A 85 -12.18 4.79 10.39
N TRP A 86 -12.58 4.55 11.64
CA TRP A 86 -11.65 4.04 12.67
C TRP A 86 -11.10 2.67 12.33
N TYR A 87 -11.92 1.80 11.75
CA TYR A 87 -11.46 0.49 11.30
C TYR A 87 -10.43 0.61 10.16
N MET A 88 -10.63 1.53 9.21
CA MET A 88 -9.64 1.82 8.17
C MET A 88 -8.31 2.32 8.76
N ILE A 89 -8.35 3.19 9.77
CA ILE A 89 -7.14 3.66 10.47
C ILE A 89 -6.36 2.48 11.07
N ILE A 90 -7.05 1.56 11.74
CA ILE A 90 -6.40 0.40 12.36
C ILE A 90 -5.72 -0.49 11.31
N LEU A 91 -6.39 -0.73 10.18
CA LEU A 91 -5.83 -1.51 9.07
C LEU A 91 -4.59 -0.84 8.45
N VAL A 92 -4.58 0.49 8.35
CA VAL A 92 -3.39 1.24 7.90
C VAL A 92 -2.29 1.20 8.96
N ALA A 93 -2.63 1.36 10.24
CA ALA A 93 -1.66 1.33 11.34
C ALA A 93 -0.92 -0.02 11.43
N ILE A 94 -1.63 -1.14 11.21
CA ILE A 94 -1.04 -2.48 11.16
C ILE A 94 0.02 -2.57 10.04
N GLN A 95 -0.26 -2.00 8.86
CA GLN A 95 0.71 -1.97 7.75
C GLN A 95 1.94 -1.13 8.08
N VAL A 96 1.76 0.02 8.75
CA VAL A 96 2.87 0.87 9.22
C VAL A 96 3.75 0.10 10.21
N ILE A 97 3.15 -0.72 11.09
CA ILE A 97 3.92 -1.58 12.00
C ILE A 97 4.78 -2.57 11.20
N PHE A 98 4.23 -3.21 10.16
CA PHE A 98 5.02 -4.14 9.33
C PHE A 98 6.19 -3.44 8.63
N VAL A 99 5.96 -2.24 8.07
CA VAL A 99 7.02 -1.45 7.43
C VAL A 99 8.11 -1.07 8.44
N THR A 100 7.73 -0.61 9.63
CA THR A 100 8.70 -0.17 10.66
C THR A 100 9.51 -1.32 11.24
N MET A 101 8.94 -2.52 11.36
CA MET A 101 9.68 -3.74 11.76
C MET A 101 10.84 -4.07 10.80
N VAL A 102 10.70 -3.73 9.52
CA VAL A 102 11.75 -3.90 8.51
C VAL A 102 12.69 -2.70 8.49
N TYR A 103 12.12 -1.49 8.47
CA TYR A 103 12.86 -0.24 8.27
C TYR A 103 13.71 0.20 9.47
N GLY A 104 13.27 -0.10 10.70
CA GLY A 104 14.05 0.23 11.89
C GLY A 104 15.40 -0.50 11.93
N PRO A 105 15.42 -1.85 11.83
CA PRO A 105 16.65 -2.62 11.85
C PRO A 105 17.56 -2.41 10.63
N ILE A 106 17.00 -2.13 9.45
CA ILE A 106 17.80 -2.03 8.21
C ILE A 106 18.78 -0.86 8.24
N ALA A 107 18.40 0.27 8.86
CA ALA A 107 19.27 1.44 9.01
C ALA A 107 20.52 1.10 9.83
N ALA A 108 20.36 0.35 10.93
CA ALA A 108 21.48 -0.10 11.75
C ALA A 108 22.38 -1.10 11.01
N PHE A 109 21.79 -2.04 10.25
CA PHE A 109 22.54 -3.02 9.46
C PHE A 109 23.42 -2.38 8.39
N LEU A 110 22.89 -1.39 7.64
CA LEU A 110 23.65 -0.74 6.56
C LEU A 110 24.86 0.04 7.09
N VAL A 111 24.73 0.69 8.25
CA VAL A 111 25.83 1.42 8.91
C VAL A 111 26.95 0.49 9.39
N GLU A 112 26.58 -0.74 9.77
CA GLU A 112 27.48 -1.78 10.29
C GLU A 112 28.21 -2.53 9.16
N LEU A 113 27.57 -2.68 8.00
CA LEU A 113 28.12 -3.38 6.83
C LEU A 113 29.23 -2.62 6.11
N PHE A 114 29.27 -1.29 6.22
CA PHE A 114 30.19 -0.45 5.46
C PHE A 114 31.18 0.31 6.36
N PRO A 115 32.47 0.37 5.98
CA PRO A 115 33.47 1.21 6.65
C PRO A 115 33.06 2.68 6.68
N THR A 116 33.40 3.37 7.76
CA THR A 116 33.02 4.78 8.03
C THR A 116 33.34 5.73 6.87
N ARG A 117 34.49 5.53 6.21
CA ARG A 117 34.99 6.33 5.09
C ARG A 117 34.13 6.31 3.81
N ILE A 118 33.35 5.25 3.57
CA ILE A 118 32.49 5.13 2.37
C ILE A 118 31.00 5.05 2.71
N ARG A 119 30.66 5.12 4.00
CA ARG A 119 29.32 4.82 4.50
C ARG A 119 28.23 5.64 3.81
N TYR A 120 28.44 6.94 3.58
CA TYR A 120 27.44 7.79 2.94
C TYR A 120 27.15 7.37 1.49
N THR A 121 28.20 7.19 0.70
CA THR A 121 28.10 6.75 -0.71
C THR A 121 27.52 5.33 -0.80
N SER A 122 27.97 4.42 0.05
CA SER A 122 27.50 3.03 0.07
C SER A 122 26.09 2.87 0.61
N MET A 123 25.61 3.75 1.50
CA MET A 123 24.21 3.76 1.94
C MET A 123 23.26 4.36 0.89
N SER A 124 23.72 5.36 0.14
CA SER A 124 22.93 6.03 -0.90
C SER A 124 22.58 5.09 -2.07
N LEU A 125 23.50 4.19 -2.45
CA LEU A 125 23.30 3.30 -3.60
C LEU A 125 22.12 2.31 -3.44
N PRO A 126 21.99 1.55 -2.34
CA PRO A 126 20.80 0.74 -2.07
C PRO A 126 19.51 1.57 -2.01
N TYR A 127 19.57 2.79 -1.46
CA TYR A 127 18.42 3.67 -1.36
C TYR A 127 17.92 4.13 -2.74
N HIS A 128 18.82 4.57 -3.63
CA HIS A 128 18.43 5.02 -4.96
C HIS A 128 18.04 3.86 -5.88
N ILE A 129 18.74 2.72 -5.81
CA ILE A 129 18.39 1.55 -6.62
C ILE A 129 17.06 0.97 -6.12
N GLY A 130 16.91 0.82 -4.81
CA GLY A 130 15.68 0.33 -4.16
C GLY A 130 14.47 1.20 -4.50
N ASN A 131 14.52 2.48 -4.12
CA ASN A 131 13.39 3.38 -4.30
C ASN A 131 13.18 3.77 -5.77
N GLY A 132 14.26 3.96 -6.52
CA GLY A 132 14.19 4.39 -7.92
C GLY A 132 13.66 3.29 -8.83
N ILE A 133 14.25 2.10 -8.78
CA ILE A 133 13.87 1.01 -9.68
C ILE A 133 12.64 0.28 -9.13
N PHE A 134 12.71 -0.30 -7.93
CA PHE A 134 11.60 -1.09 -7.41
C PHE A 134 10.41 -0.21 -6.99
N GLY A 135 10.68 0.94 -6.35
CA GLY A 135 9.62 1.90 -6.03
C GLY A 135 9.02 2.55 -7.28
N GLY A 136 9.85 3.09 -8.17
CA GLY A 136 9.39 3.80 -9.37
C GLY A 136 8.65 2.93 -10.39
N LEU A 137 8.96 1.63 -10.47
CA LEU A 137 8.25 0.70 -11.36
C LEU A 137 6.90 0.24 -10.81
N THR A 138 6.59 0.52 -9.54
CA THR A 138 5.33 0.10 -8.89
C THR A 138 4.07 0.55 -9.67
N PRO A 139 3.87 1.83 -10.02
CA PRO A 139 2.66 2.25 -10.74
C PRO A 139 2.53 1.62 -12.13
N PHE A 140 3.66 1.42 -12.83
CA PHE A 140 3.68 0.77 -14.14
C PHE A 140 3.28 -0.70 -14.03
N LEU A 141 3.93 -1.45 -13.13
CA LEU A 141 3.66 -2.87 -12.93
C LEU A 141 2.28 -3.12 -12.31
N ALA A 142 1.82 -2.25 -11.40
CA ALA A 142 0.48 -2.35 -10.82
C ALA A 142 -0.60 -2.18 -11.90
N THR A 143 -0.47 -1.15 -12.74
CA THR A 143 -1.39 -0.93 -13.86
C THR A 143 -1.33 -2.07 -14.88
N SER A 144 -0.13 -2.54 -15.21
CA SER A 144 0.04 -3.66 -16.15
C SER A 144 -0.58 -4.95 -15.64
N LEU A 145 -0.39 -5.29 -14.35
CA LEU A 145 -1.01 -6.46 -13.72
C LEU A 145 -2.54 -6.34 -13.67
N TYR A 146 -3.06 -5.13 -13.42
CA TYR A 146 -4.49 -4.86 -13.50
C TYR A 146 -5.05 -5.09 -14.90
N GLU A 147 -4.41 -4.53 -15.94
CA GLU A 147 -4.83 -4.75 -17.33
C GLU A 147 -4.78 -6.24 -17.73
N MET A 148 -3.73 -6.96 -17.32
CA MET A 148 -3.61 -8.40 -17.54
C MET A 148 -4.66 -9.24 -16.81
N SER A 149 -5.24 -8.71 -15.72
CA SER A 149 -6.29 -9.41 -14.97
C SER A 149 -7.67 -9.34 -15.64
N LYS A 150 -7.85 -8.45 -16.63
CA LYS A 150 -9.10 -8.34 -17.38
C LYS A 150 -9.28 -9.57 -18.26
N THR A 151 -10.43 -10.21 -18.15
CA THR A 151 -10.83 -11.40 -18.92
C THR A 151 -12.25 -11.18 -19.43
N GLU A 152 -12.70 -11.93 -20.45
CA GLU A 152 -14.09 -11.86 -20.93
C GLU A 152 -15.13 -12.06 -19.79
N ALA A 153 -14.81 -12.86 -18.79
CA ALA A 153 -15.64 -13.07 -17.60
C ALA A 153 -15.55 -11.93 -16.55
N THR A 154 -14.48 -11.13 -16.58
CA THR A 154 -14.22 -10.02 -15.65
C THR A 154 -13.65 -8.82 -16.41
N PRO A 155 -14.48 -8.06 -17.14
CA PRO A 155 -14.03 -6.96 -18.00
C PRO A 155 -13.34 -5.83 -17.22
N ASP A 156 -13.72 -5.65 -15.95
CA ASP A 156 -13.16 -4.63 -15.06
C ASP A 156 -11.85 -5.07 -14.39
N GLY A 157 -11.45 -6.34 -14.49
CA GLY A 157 -10.22 -6.86 -13.88
C GLY A 157 -10.28 -7.05 -12.36
N ASP A 158 -9.23 -7.65 -11.79
CA ASP A 158 -9.04 -7.81 -10.34
C ASP A 158 -8.39 -6.53 -9.76
N PRO A 159 -9.09 -5.74 -8.92
CA PRO A 159 -8.54 -4.53 -8.32
C PRO A 159 -7.35 -4.81 -7.39
N PHE A 160 -7.16 -6.06 -6.96
CA PHE A 160 -6.03 -6.47 -6.13
C PHE A 160 -4.84 -6.99 -6.93
N ALA A 161 -4.91 -7.06 -8.26
CA ALA A 161 -3.85 -7.62 -9.10
C ALA A 161 -2.51 -6.89 -8.91
N GLY A 162 -2.54 -5.56 -8.80
CA GLY A 162 -1.33 -4.75 -8.60
C GLY A 162 -0.60 -5.04 -7.28
N LEU A 163 -1.29 -5.59 -6.28
CA LEU A 163 -0.70 -5.94 -4.98
C LEU A 163 0.27 -7.12 -5.06
N TRP A 164 0.18 -7.95 -6.12
CA TRP A 164 1.11 -9.05 -6.31
C TRP A 164 2.55 -8.61 -6.50
N TYR A 165 2.79 -7.44 -7.11
CA TYR A 165 4.13 -6.92 -7.29
C TYR A 165 4.87 -6.70 -5.95
N PRO A 166 4.38 -5.86 -5.01
CA PRO A 166 5.05 -5.67 -3.74
C PRO A 166 5.10 -6.95 -2.89
N ILE A 167 4.08 -7.82 -2.96
CA ILE A 167 4.10 -9.12 -2.27
C ILE A 167 5.23 -10.01 -2.81
N ALA A 168 5.39 -10.11 -4.13
CA ALA A 168 6.45 -10.89 -4.74
C ALA A 168 7.84 -10.35 -4.39
N VAL A 169 8.03 -9.03 -4.46
CA VAL A 169 9.29 -8.38 -4.05
C VAL A 169 9.58 -8.66 -2.57
N ALA A 170 8.60 -8.51 -1.68
CA ALA A 170 8.76 -8.80 -0.26
C ALA A 170 9.10 -10.27 0.01
N ALA A 171 8.49 -11.21 -0.73
CA ALA A 171 8.78 -12.63 -0.63
C ALA A 171 10.22 -12.97 -1.06
N ILE A 172 10.69 -12.37 -2.17
CA ILE A 172 12.07 -12.52 -2.63
C ILE A 172 13.04 -11.94 -1.59
N CYS A 173 12.76 -10.75 -1.04
CA CYS A 173 13.55 -10.14 0.02
C CYS A 173 13.59 -11.01 1.29
N PHE A 174 12.47 -11.66 1.65
CA PHE A 174 12.42 -12.58 2.77
C PHE A 174 13.33 -13.79 2.56
N VAL A 175 13.27 -14.42 1.38
CA VAL A 175 14.13 -15.58 1.04
C VAL A 175 15.60 -15.18 1.06
N ILE A 176 15.97 -14.08 0.41
CA ILE A 176 17.34 -13.56 0.38
C ILE A 176 17.81 -13.19 1.79
N GLY A 177 16.98 -12.49 2.56
CA GLY A 177 17.28 -12.09 3.93
C GLY A 177 17.48 -13.29 4.86
N MET A 178 16.69 -14.35 4.70
CA MET A 178 16.84 -15.58 5.46
C MET A 178 18.18 -16.27 5.19
N ILE A 179 18.63 -16.32 3.93
CA ILE A 179 19.87 -16.98 3.51
C ILE A 179 21.11 -16.14 3.82
N PHE A 180 21.10 -14.85 3.46
CA PHE A 180 22.32 -14.03 3.42
C PHE A 180 22.54 -13.14 4.65
N LEU A 181 21.49 -12.77 5.40
CA LEU A 181 21.71 -11.95 6.60
C LEU A 181 22.31 -12.80 7.72
N LYS A 182 23.58 -12.52 8.04
CA LYS A 182 24.24 -13.06 9.22
C LYS A 182 23.82 -12.30 10.48
N ASN A 183 23.63 -13.04 11.56
CA ASN A 183 23.23 -12.50 12.85
C ASN A 183 24.50 -12.11 13.64
N LYS A 184 25.32 -11.19 13.11
CA LYS A 184 26.58 -10.80 13.76
C LYS A 184 26.30 -10.03 15.06
N THR A 185 26.99 -10.40 16.13
CA THR A 185 26.88 -9.73 17.44
C THR A 185 27.81 -8.51 17.46
N ARG A 186 27.48 -7.46 18.23
CA ARG A 186 28.23 -6.19 18.26
C ARG A 186 29.74 -6.35 18.53
N GLY A 187 30.17 -7.44 19.19
CA GLY A 187 31.59 -7.75 19.43
C GLY A 187 32.36 -8.13 18.15
N GLU A 188 31.82 -9.01 17.32
CA GLU A 188 32.48 -9.49 16.09
C GLU A 188 32.65 -8.40 15.03
N VAL A 189 31.82 -7.36 15.08
CA VAL A 189 31.91 -6.24 14.15
C VAL A 189 33.03 -5.29 14.52
N LEU A 190 33.32 -5.10 15.82
CA LEU A 190 34.41 -4.25 16.26
C LEU A 190 35.78 -4.90 16.01
N ASP A 191 35.85 -6.24 16.08
CA ASP A 191 37.06 -7.01 15.78
C ASP A 191 37.39 -7.05 14.28
N ASP A 192 36.40 -6.91 13.39
CA ASP A 192 36.61 -6.83 11.92
C ASP A 192 37.06 -5.42 11.45
N ILE A 193 36.94 -4.39 12.30
CA ILE A 193 37.23 -2.98 11.96
C ILE A 193 38.58 -2.51 12.54
N ASN A 194 39.13 -3.23 13.51
CA ASN A 194 40.49 -3.02 14.07
C ASN A 194 41.52 -3.92 13.40
#